data_AF-A0A958YCH8-F1
#
_entry.id   AF-A0A958YCH8-F1
#
_cell.length_a   1.000
_cell.length_b   1.000
_cell.length_c   1.000
_cell.angle_alpha   90.00
_cell.angle_beta   90.00
_cell.angle_gamma   90.00
#
_symmetry.space_group_name_H-M   'P 1'
#
loop_
_entity.id
_entity.type
_entity.pdbx_description
1 polymer ?
#
loop_
_entity_poly.entity_id
_entity_poly.type
_entity_poly.pdbx_seq_one_letter_code
_entity_poly.pdbx_strand_id
1 'polypeptide(L)'
;TWNLGTSNIDTTRFGKDVERWRQFLEQMNLPNGIKSTSRINDTFQGNGYFLKFITQNFKNTLVLATEIAKVYCDEYAQILFPEVVSAVEMQLRNGLKNHAYSVLEQD
;
A
#
# COMPACT_ATOMS: atom_id res chain seq x y z
N THR A 1 7.69 -1.00 -7.44
CA THR A 1 7.75 -2.00 -6.36
C THR A 1 6.39 -2.17 -5.75
N TRP A 2 5.76 -1.07 -5.40
CA TRP A 2 4.40 -1.02 -4.89
C TRP A 2 3.45 -0.48 -5.94
N ASN A 3 2.19 -0.93 -5.86
CA ASN A 3 1.09 -0.34 -6.59
C ASN A 3 -0.10 -0.15 -5.64
N LEU A 4 -0.75 1.02 -5.74
CA LEU A 4 -1.94 1.35 -4.97
C LEU A 4 -3.15 1.50 -5.91
N GLY A 5 -4.15 0.66 -5.71
CA GLY A 5 -5.41 0.71 -6.45
C GLY A 5 -6.40 1.67 -5.78
N THR A 6 -6.70 2.79 -6.42
CA THR A 6 -7.49 3.90 -5.85
C THR A 6 -8.72 4.27 -6.67
N SER A 7 -8.98 3.61 -7.80
CA SER A 7 -10.02 4.03 -8.76
C SER A 7 -11.44 4.12 -8.18
N ASN A 8 -11.72 3.45 -7.07
CA ASN A 8 -13.03 3.48 -6.42
C ASN A 8 -13.01 4.23 -5.07
N ILE A 9 -11.91 4.91 -4.72
CA ILE A 9 -11.79 5.70 -3.48
C ILE A 9 -12.38 7.10 -3.71
N ASP A 10 -13.04 7.66 -2.70
CA ASP A 10 -13.37 9.09 -2.66
C ASP A 10 -12.09 9.91 -2.46
N THR A 11 -11.48 10.34 -3.57
CA THR A 11 -10.22 11.10 -3.57
C THR A 11 -10.40 12.54 -3.08
N THR A 12 -11.62 13.08 -3.08
CA THR A 12 -11.89 14.40 -2.51
C THR A 12 -11.69 14.36 -0.99
N ARG A 13 -12.12 13.28 -0.34
CA ARG A 13 -11.99 13.11 1.12
C ARG A 13 -10.65 12.52 1.52
N PHE A 14 -10.24 11.44 0.88
CA PHE A 14 -9.09 10.64 1.31
C PHE A 14 -7.83 10.84 0.45
N GLY A 15 -7.85 11.73 -0.54
CA GLY A 15 -6.74 11.88 -1.48
C GLY A 15 -5.39 12.20 -0.81
N LYS A 16 -5.41 13.02 0.25
CA LYS A 16 -4.20 13.32 1.03
C LYS A 16 -3.66 12.08 1.75
N ASP A 17 -4.54 11.27 2.31
CA ASP A 17 -4.15 10.06 3.05
C ASP A 17 -3.63 8.98 2.11
N VAL A 18 -4.25 8.84 0.94
CA VAL A 18 -3.77 7.98 -0.15
C VAL A 18 -2.37 8.40 -0.59
N GLU A 19 -2.11 9.69 -0.80
CA GLU A 19 -0.78 10.16 -1.23
C GLU A 19 0.28 9.99 -0.13
N ARG A 20 -0.07 10.25 1.14
CA ARG A 20 0.84 9.98 2.27
C ARG A 20 1.23 8.50 2.33
N TRP A 21 0.27 7.60 2.14
CA TRP A 21 0.54 6.17 2.06
C TRP A 21 1.45 5.82 0.89
N ARG A 22 1.17 6.36 -0.31
CA ARG A 22 2.00 6.16 -1.51
C ARG A 22 3.44 6.61 -1.27
N GLN A 23 3.64 7.78 -0.68
CA GLN A 23 4.97 8.33 -0.36
C GLN A 23 5.72 7.48 0.65
N PHE A 24 5.06 7.02 1.71
CA PHE A 24 5.65 6.10 2.68
C PHE A 24 6.17 4.83 1.99
N LEU A 25 5.35 4.21 1.12
CA LEU A 25 5.75 3.02 0.38
C LEU A 25 6.96 3.28 -0.54
N GLU A 26 6.99 4.42 -1.23
CA GLU A 26 8.10 4.81 -2.11
C GLU A 26 9.42 5.03 -1.33
N GLN A 27 9.35 5.44 -0.06
CA GLN A 27 10.52 5.72 0.77
C GLN A 27 11.03 4.50 1.55
N MET A 28 10.39 3.33 1.43
CA MET A 28 10.84 2.13 2.14
C MET A 28 12.26 1.75 1.75
N ASN A 29 13.08 1.43 2.74
CA ASN A 29 14.44 0.96 2.54
C ASN A 29 14.42 -0.57 2.37
N LEU A 30 14.74 -1.06 1.17
CA LEU A 30 14.74 -2.49 0.86
C LEU A 30 16.19 -2.99 0.69
N PRO A 31 16.51 -4.23 1.13
CA PRO A 31 17.85 -4.81 0.98
C PRO A 31 18.31 -4.95 -0.47
N ASN A 32 19.58 -5.30 -0.64
CA ASN A 32 20.17 -5.71 -1.93
C ASN A 32 20.07 -4.65 -3.04
N GLY A 33 20.00 -3.37 -2.68
CA GLY A 33 19.90 -2.25 -3.63
C GLY A 33 18.54 -2.16 -4.35
N ILE A 34 17.53 -2.87 -3.86
CA ILE A 34 16.18 -2.80 -4.42
C ILE A 34 15.62 -1.39 -4.18
N LYS A 35 15.36 -0.67 -5.27
CA LYS A 35 14.70 0.64 -5.20
C LYS A 35 13.22 0.44 -4.88
N SER A 36 12.75 1.03 -3.79
CA SER A 36 11.31 1.14 -3.57
C SER A 36 10.73 2.22 -4.48
N THR A 37 9.65 1.88 -5.18
CA THR A 37 8.89 2.81 -6.04
C THR A 37 7.42 2.51 -5.82
N SER A 38 6.56 3.54 -5.85
CA SER A 38 5.14 3.37 -5.60
C SER A 38 4.31 4.10 -6.65
N ARG A 39 3.44 3.37 -7.34
CA ARG A 39 2.57 3.90 -8.40
C ARG A 39 1.10 3.78 -8.01
N ILE A 40 0.26 4.62 -8.61
CA ILE A 40 -1.19 4.60 -8.42
C ILE A 40 -1.83 4.08 -9.70
N ASN A 41 -2.70 3.08 -9.57
CA ASN A 41 -3.51 2.54 -10.67
C ASN A 41 -2.71 2.05 -11.90
N ASP A 42 -1.49 1.55 -11.71
CA ASP A 42 -0.60 1.10 -12.80
C ASP A 42 -0.87 -0.37 -13.16
N THR A 43 -0.37 -1.31 -12.36
CA THR A 43 -0.60 -2.75 -12.54
C THR A 43 -1.99 -3.17 -12.06
N PHE A 44 -2.52 -2.46 -11.06
CA PHE A 44 -3.79 -2.79 -10.43
C PHE A 44 -4.53 -1.52 -10.01
N GLN A 45 -5.85 -1.48 -10.26
CA GLN A 45 -6.66 -0.27 -10.12
C GLN A 45 -7.60 -0.28 -8.89
N GLY A 46 -7.67 -1.35 -8.11
CA GLY A 46 -8.60 -1.40 -6.97
C GLY A 46 -10.03 -1.78 -7.34
N ASN A 47 -10.23 -2.56 -8.41
CA ASN A 47 -11.57 -2.90 -8.93
C ASN A 47 -12.24 -4.11 -8.26
N GLY A 48 -11.61 -4.69 -7.22
CA GLY A 48 -12.15 -5.84 -6.51
C GLY A 48 -13.49 -5.56 -5.82
N TYR A 49 -14.35 -6.58 -5.75
CA TYR A 49 -15.69 -6.47 -5.16
C TYR A 49 -15.65 -5.96 -3.71
N PHE A 50 -14.72 -6.46 -2.90
CA PHE A 50 -14.58 -6.04 -1.49
C PHE A 50 -14.39 -4.53 -1.36
N LEU A 51 -13.46 -3.94 -2.12
CA LEU A 51 -13.19 -2.51 -2.07
C LEU A 51 -14.43 -1.72 -2.52
N LYS A 52 -15.04 -2.10 -3.66
CA LYS A 52 -16.27 -1.46 -4.16
C LYS A 52 -17.39 -1.50 -3.13
N PHE A 53 -17.61 -2.66 -2.51
CA PHE A 53 -18.64 -2.86 -1.52
C PHE A 53 -18.41 -1.98 -0.29
N ILE A 54 -17.18 -1.96 0.25
CA ILE A 54 -16.88 -1.14 1.43
C ILE A 54 -17.06 0.34 1.11
N THR A 55 -16.51 0.84 0.01
CA THR A 55 -16.62 2.26 -0.34
C THR A 55 -18.07 2.69 -0.61
N GLN A 56 -18.91 1.82 -1.17
CA GLN A 56 -20.32 2.12 -1.41
C GLN A 56 -21.15 2.17 -0.12
N ASN A 57 -20.86 1.28 0.83
CA ASN A 57 -21.71 1.10 2.01
C ASN A 57 -21.20 1.84 3.26
N PHE A 58 -19.91 2.18 3.33
CA PHE A 58 -19.27 2.78 4.50
C PHE A 58 -18.52 4.05 4.13
N LYS A 59 -19.20 5.20 4.29
CA LYS A 59 -18.66 6.50 3.90
C LYS A 59 -17.43 6.91 4.70
N ASN A 60 -17.27 6.46 5.95
CA ASN A 60 -16.14 6.84 6.81
C ASN A 60 -15.09 5.73 6.90
N THR A 61 -14.89 5.01 5.81
CA THR A 61 -13.92 3.92 5.73
C THR A 61 -13.05 4.08 4.50
N LEU A 62 -11.75 4.14 4.73
CA LEU A 62 -10.73 4.17 3.67
C LEU A 62 -10.17 2.76 3.48
N VAL A 63 -10.24 2.24 2.25
CA VAL A 63 -9.62 0.97 1.86
C VAL A 63 -8.43 1.25 0.96
N LEU A 64 -7.23 0.88 1.41
CA LEU A 64 -5.98 1.04 0.66
C LEU A 64 -5.56 -0.27 0.02
N ALA A 65 -6.03 -0.55 -1.20
CA ALA A 65 -5.65 -1.77 -1.90
C ALA A 65 -4.20 -1.69 -2.41
N THR A 66 -3.28 -2.17 -1.56
CA THR A 66 -1.83 -2.07 -1.71
C THR A 66 -1.26 -3.41 -2.19
N GLU A 67 -0.47 -3.37 -3.26
CA GLU A 67 0.22 -4.53 -3.83
C GLU A 67 1.74 -4.32 -3.79
N ILE A 68 2.48 -5.40 -3.50
CA ILE A 68 3.93 -5.45 -3.63
C ILE A 68 4.30 -6.45 -4.73
N ALA A 69 5.14 -5.99 -5.66
CA ALA A 69 5.75 -6.87 -6.64
C ALA A 69 6.53 -7.98 -5.92
N LYS A 70 6.79 -9.08 -6.62
CA LYS A 70 7.49 -10.27 -6.10
C LYS A 70 8.99 -10.05 -5.87
N VAL A 71 9.39 -8.87 -5.40
CA VAL A 71 10.78 -8.52 -5.07
C VAL A 71 11.28 -9.24 -3.81
N TYR A 72 10.39 -9.91 -3.09
CA TYR A 72 10.68 -10.66 -1.85
C TYR A 72 10.92 -12.15 -2.10
N CYS A 73 10.86 -12.63 -3.35
CA CYS A 73 11.09 -14.03 -3.69
C CYS A 73 11.58 -14.22 -5.13
N ASP A 74 12.10 -15.41 -5.38
CA ASP A 74 12.12 -16.01 -6.71
C ASP A 74 10.91 -16.95 -6.81
N GLU A 75 9.91 -16.54 -7.58
CA GLU A 75 8.67 -17.29 -7.74
C GLU A 75 8.87 -18.63 -8.46
N TYR A 76 9.75 -18.68 -9.47
CA TYR A 76 9.97 -19.89 -10.26
C TYR A 76 10.78 -20.92 -9.48
N ALA A 77 11.78 -20.46 -8.72
CA ALA A 77 12.57 -21.31 -7.85
C ALA A 77 11.86 -21.64 -6.52
N GLN A 78 10.74 -20.98 -6.21
CA GLN A 78 10.02 -21.09 -4.93
C GLN A 78 10.90 -20.73 -3.71
N ILE A 79 11.77 -19.74 -3.88
CA ILE A 79 12.71 -19.30 -2.84
C ILE A 79 12.25 -17.95 -2.31
N LEU A 80 12.09 -17.84 -0.98
CA LEU A 80 11.85 -16.55 -0.32
C LEU A 80 13.17 -15.84 -0.03
N PHE A 81 13.16 -14.51 -0.04
CA PHE A 81 14.25 -13.65 0.43
C PHE A 81 13.88 -13.10 1.82
N PRO A 82 14.25 -13.78 2.92
CA PRO A 82 13.76 -13.46 4.25
C PRO A 82 14.15 -12.05 4.71
N GLU A 83 15.28 -11.54 4.24
CA GLU A 83 15.75 -10.19 4.51
C GLU A 83 14.81 -9.12 3.92
N VAL A 84 14.27 -9.36 2.73
CA VAL A 84 13.31 -8.44 2.09
C VAL A 84 11.97 -8.52 2.80
N VAL A 85 11.50 -9.73 3.14
CA VAL A 85 10.27 -9.94 3.91
C VAL A 85 10.35 -9.23 5.26
N SER A 86 11.44 -9.43 6.00
CA SER A 86 11.67 -8.81 7.30
C SER A 86 11.74 -7.28 7.22
N ALA A 87 12.44 -6.73 6.22
CA ALA A 87 12.51 -5.30 6.00
C ALA A 87 11.13 -4.69 5.69
N VAL A 88 10.32 -5.36 4.87
CA VAL A 88 8.95 -4.94 4.54
C VAL A 88 8.07 -5.00 5.79
N GLU A 89 8.08 -6.12 6.51
CA GLU A 89 7.27 -6.32 7.72
C GLU A 89 7.56 -5.24 8.78
N MET A 90 8.83 -5.04 9.11
CA MET A 90 9.25 -4.09 10.14
C MET A 90 8.81 -2.67 9.83
N GLN A 91 8.96 -2.24 8.57
CA GLN A 91 8.56 -0.90 8.15
C GLN A 91 7.04 -0.75 8.09
N LEU A 92 6.31 -1.75 7.59
CA LEU A 92 4.84 -1.72 7.58
C LEU A 92 4.24 -1.66 8.99
N ARG A 93 4.83 -2.35 9.98
CA ARG A 93 4.37 -2.29 11.38
C ARG A 93 4.32 -0.86 11.92
N ASN A 94 5.26 -0.01 11.52
CA ASN A 94 5.31 1.40 11.91
C ASN A 94 4.48 2.28 10.96
N GLY A 95 4.63 2.07 9.65
CA GLY A 95 3.91 2.85 8.64
C GLY A 95 2.41 2.77 8.78
N LEU A 96 1.85 1.57 9.03
CA LEU A 96 0.42 1.37 9.22
C LEU A 96 -0.12 2.14 10.42
N LYS A 97 0.61 2.12 11.55
CA LYS A 97 0.21 2.85 12.76
C LYS A 97 0.21 4.36 12.50
N ASN A 98 1.33 4.87 11.97
CA ASN A 98 1.49 6.29 11.71
C ASN A 98 0.46 6.81 10.70
N HIS A 99 0.20 6.03 9.65
CA HIS A 99 -0.83 6.35 8.66
C HIS A 99 -2.22 6.38 9.29
N ALA A 100 -2.58 5.34 10.06
CA ALA A 100 -3.88 5.28 10.74
C ALA A 100 -4.11 6.46 11.69
N TYR A 101 -3.12 6.84 12.49
CA TYR A 101 -3.22 8.04 13.35
C TYR A 101 -3.48 9.30 12.51
N SER A 102 -2.75 9.47 11.41
CA SER A 102 -2.92 10.65 10.55
C SER A 102 -4.30 10.75 9.88
N VAL A 103 -5.00 9.62 9.70
CA VAL A 103 -6.37 9.58 9.17
C VAL A 103 -7.39 9.92 10.25
N LEU A 104 -7.16 9.45 11.49
CA LEU A 104 -8.09 9.62 12.61
C LEU A 104 -7.99 11.00 13.29
N GLU A 105 -6.84 11.67 13.23
CA GLU A 105 -6.62 13.00 13.84
C GLU A 105 -7.12 14.17 12.99
N GLN A 106 -7.82 13.92 11.87
CA GLN A 106 -8.34 14.96 10.97
C GLN A 106 -9.80 15.38 11.27
N ASP A 107 -10.40 14.87 12.36
CA ASP A 107 -11.73 15.23 12.84
C ASP A 107 -11.69 16.19 14.06
#